data_AF-A0A971NVV9-F1
#
_entry.id   AF-A0A971NVV9-F1
#
_cell.length_a   1.000
_cell.length_b   1.000
_cell.length_c   1.000
_cell.angle_alpha   90.00
_cell.angle_beta   90.00
_cell.angle_gamma   90.00
#
_symmetry.space_group_name_H-M   'P 1'
#
loop_
_entity.id
_entity.type
_entity.pdbx_description
1 polymer ?
#
loop_
_entity_poly.entity_id
_entity_poly.type
_entity_poly.pdbx_seq_one_letter_code
_entity_poly.pdbx_strand_id
1 'polypeptide(L)'
;MNDPYKVLGVSRDASDEEIKRAYRELAKKYHPDKYKDSDLAELANEKMKEVNAAYDQIQKEREARGKGGGQDGGFGSGAYYGPSELYARIRRCINTDNIAEADMLLSGVPYSQRDAEWNFLRGCVEVRLRHYVDAQRYFDLACSMDPSNLEYRDARDRLRRQANGYGGGYRTTTAHGCSGCDVCTGLICADCCCECMGGDLIRCC
;
A
#
# COMPACT_ATOMS: atom_id res chain seq x y z
N MET A 1 -34.89 -0.05 16.12
CA MET A 1 -33.75 0.54 15.39
C MET A 1 -33.69 2.00 15.75
N ASN A 2 -32.74 2.38 16.63
CA ASN A 2 -32.51 3.78 16.97
C ASN A 2 -31.66 4.42 15.88
N ASP A 3 -32.08 5.59 15.41
CA ASP A 3 -31.37 6.38 14.42
C ASP A 3 -30.10 6.95 15.08
N PRO A 4 -28.88 6.63 14.59
CA PRO A 4 -27.65 7.02 15.25
C PRO A 4 -27.46 8.53 15.31
N TYR A 5 -27.99 9.28 14.33
CA TYR A 5 -27.95 10.74 14.34
C TYR A 5 -28.82 11.33 15.46
N LYS A 6 -29.96 10.67 15.76
CA LYS A 6 -30.82 11.05 16.90
C LYS A 6 -30.18 10.73 18.25
N VAL A 7 -29.40 9.65 18.35
CA VAL A 7 -28.67 9.29 19.58
C VAL A 7 -27.62 10.34 19.92
N LEU A 8 -26.91 10.86 18.90
CA LEU A 8 -25.96 11.96 19.06
C LEU A 8 -26.61 13.35 19.15
N GLY A 9 -27.92 13.47 18.88
CA GLY A 9 -28.63 14.75 18.88
C GLY A 9 -28.26 15.68 17.72
N VAL A 10 -27.77 15.12 16.61
CA VAL A 10 -27.32 15.87 15.44
C VAL A 10 -28.24 15.61 14.24
N SER A 11 -28.26 16.55 13.29
CA SER A 11 -28.94 16.32 12.01
C SER A 11 -28.23 15.22 11.21
N ARG A 12 -28.97 14.53 10.34
CA ARG A 12 -28.37 13.60 9.35
C ARG A 12 -27.41 14.30 8.39
N ASP A 13 -27.66 15.59 8.16
CA ASP A 13 -26.84 16.47 7.31
C ASP A 13 -25.70 17.16 8.06
N ALA A 14 -25.51 16.87 9.35
CA ALA A 14 -24.46 17.49 10.15
C ALA A 14 -23.06 17.24 9.57
N SER A 15 -22.15 18.20 9.68
CA SER A 15 -20.75 18.02 9.28
C SER A 15 -20.02 17.06 10.22
N ASP A 16 -18.90 16.48 9.76
CA ASP A 16 -18.10 15.56 10.60
C ASP A 16 -17.57 16.25 11.87
N GLU A 17 -17.29 17.55 11.78
CA GLU A 17 -16.89 18.37 12.93
C GLU A 17 -18.01 18.52 13.96
N GLU A 18 -19.25 18.68 13.51
CA GLU A 18 -20.43 18.72 14.38
C GLU A 18 -20.69 17.38 15.06
N ILE A 19 -20.55 16.28 14.32
CA ILE A 19 -20.68 14.92 14.86
C ILE A 19 -19.62 14.67 15.93
N LYS A 20 -18.35 15.03 15.66
CA LYS A 20 -17.24 14.90 16.63
C LYS A 20 -17.43 15.81 17.84
N ARG A 21 -18.00 17.00 17.67
CA ARG A 21 -18.28 17.92 18.77
C ARG A 21 -19.38 17.36 19.68
N ALA A 22 -20.49 16.91 19.11
CA ALA A 22 -21.58 16.30 19.86
C ALA A 22 -21.13 15.04 20.62
N TYR A 23 -20.33 14.18 19.98
CA TYR A 23 -19.72 13.02 20.63
C TYR A 23 -18.87 13.42 21.85
N ARG A 24 -17.98 14.41 21.71
CA ARG A 24 -17.13 14.90 22.80
C ARG A 24 -17.94 15.46 23.98
N GLU A 25 -19.03 16.17 23.68
CA GLU A 25 -19.92 16.72 24.71
C GLU A 25 -20.66 15.61 25.46
N LEU A 26 -21.19 14.61 24.75
CA LEU A 26 -21.87 13.46 25.34
C LEU A 26 -20.90 12.59 26.15
N ALA A 27 -19.69 12.35 25.65
CA ALA A 27 -18.64 11.62 26.38
C ALA A 27 -18.24 12.32 27.68
N LYS A 28 -18.13 13.65 27.67
CA LYS A 28 -17.86 14.46 28.88
C LYS A 28 -19.04 14.48 29.84
N LYS A 29 -20.27 14.33 29.32
CA LYS A 29 -21.50 14.27 30.11
C LYS A 29 -21.63 12.93 30.83
N TYR A 30 -21.44 11.82 30.12
CA TYR A 30 -21.58 10.45 30.64
C TYR A 30 -20.26 9.80 31.08
N HIS A 31 -19.23 10.60 31.34
CA HIS A 31 -17.92 10.09 31.73
C HIS A 31 -18.03 9.28 33.04
N PRO A 32 -17.50 8.04 33.10
CA PRO A 32 -17.67 7.17 34.26
C PRO A 32 -17.14 7.80 35.55
N ASP A 33 -16.11 8.64 35.45
CA ASP A 33 -15.53 9.38 36.59
C ASP A 33 -16.53 10.32 37.30
N LYS A 34 -17.56 10.81 36.62
CA LYS A 34 -18.58 11.68 37.24
C LYS A 34 -19.66 10.92 38.01
N TYR A 35 -19.78 9.60 37.76
CA TYR A 35 -20.86 8.78 38.30
C TYR A 35 -20.35 7.58 39.10
N LYS A 36 -19.05 7.55 39.46
CA LYS A 36 -18.42 6.44 40.21
C LYS A 36 -19.13 6.08 41.52
N ASP A 37 -19.76 7.05 42.19
CA ASP A 37 -20.40 6.88 43.49
C ASP A 37 -21.93 7.14 43.48
N SER A 38 -22.58 7.00 42.32
CA SER A 38 -24.02 7.26 42.16
C SER A 38 -24.75 6.04 41.57
N ASP A 39 -25.99 5.81 42.00
CA ASP A 39 -26.90 4.79 41.45
C ASP A 39 -27.14 4.93 39.92
N LEU A 40 -26.73 6.06 39.34
CA LEU A 40 -26.80 6.35 37.91
C LEU A 40 -25.58 5.84 37.11
N ALA A 41 -24.61 5.19 37.75
CA ALA A 41 -23.39 4.67 37.11
C ALA A 41 -23.71 3.69 35.97
N GLU A 42 -24.64 2.76 36.18
CA GLU A 42 -25.05 1.78 35.17
C GLU A 42 -25.74 2.47 33.98
N LEU A 43 -26.64 3.42 34.26
CA LEU A 43 -27.37 4.16 33.24
C LEU A 43 -26.46 5.07 32.42
N ALA A 44 -25.43 5.68 33.05
CA ALA A 44 -24.42 6.46 32.35
C ALA A 44 -23.54 5.58 31.45
N ASN A 45 -23.15 4.39 31.91
CA ASN A 45 -22.41 3.43 31.10
C ASN A 45 -23.22 2.94 29.90
N GLU A 46 -24.51 2.65 30.09
CA GLU A 46 -25.40 2.23 29.00
C GLU A 46 -25.55 3.35 27.97
N LYS A 47 -25.78 4.60 28.41
CA LYS A 47 -25.83 5.77 27.53
C LYS A 47 -24.52 6.01 26.78
N MET A 48 -23.38 5.82 27.44
CA MET A 48 -22.07 5.95 26.80
C MET A 48 -21.85 4.87 25.72
N LYS A 49 -22.27 3.63 25.98
CA LYS A 49 -22.23 2.56 24.97
C LYS A 49 -23.11 2.89 23.76
N GLU A 50 -24.32 3.41 23.98
CA GLU A 50 -25.21 3.85 22.90
C GLU A 50 -24.59 4.96 22.05
N VAL A 51 -23.95 5.95 22.70
CA VAL A 51 -23.28 7.07 22.04
C VAL A 51 -22.10 6.61 21.19
N ASN A 52 -21.27 5.69 21.71
CA ASN A 52 -20.16 5.10 20.95
C ASN A 52 -20.66 4.32 19.74
N ALA A 53 -21.66 3.45 19.93
CA ALA A 53 -22.23 2.66 18.86
C ALA A 53 -22.85 3.53 17.75
N ALA A 54 -23.51 4.63 18.12
CA ALA A 54 -24.07 5.57 17.16
C ALA A 54 -22.99 6.32 16.36
N TYR A 55 -21.94 6.78 17.03
CA TYR A 55 -20.81 7.45 16.37
C TYR A 55 -20.10 6.53 15.38
N ASP A 56 -19.80 5.29 15.78
CA ASP A 56 -19.16 4.29 14.93
C ASP A 56 -20.01 3.95 13.72
N GLN A 57 -21.33 3.87 13.88
CA GLN A 57 -22.23 3.60 12.78
C GLN A 57 -22.28 4.76 11.78
N ILE A 58 -22.31 6.01 12.25
CA ILE A 58 -22.27 7.19 11.37
C ILE A 58 -20.97 7.26 10.60
N GLN A 59 -19.83 6.98 11.24
CA GLN A 59 -18.54 6.94 10.57
C GLN A 59 -18.55 5.89 9.46
N LYS A 60 -18.98 4.66 9.74
CA LYS A 60 -19.08 3.59 8.74
C LYS A 60 -20.02 3.94 7.59
N GLU A 61 -21.16 4.56 7.88
CA GLU A 61 -22.13 4.98 6.84
C GLU A 61 -21.55 6.08 5.94
N ARG A 62 -20.79 7.03 6.51
CA ARG A 62 -20.13 8.09 5.73
C ARG A 62 -18.94 7.58 4.94
N GLU A 63 -18.15 6.69 5.52
CA GLU A 63 -17.08 5.99 4.82
C GLU A 63 -17.61 5.12 3.68
N ALA A 64 -18.76 4.45 3.88
CA ALA A 64 -19.41 3.66 2.84
C ALA A 64 -20.02 4.53 1.73
N ARG A 65 -20.63 5.67 2.09
CA ARG A 65 -21.26 6.61 1.14
C ARG A 65 -20.24 7.46 0.37
N GLY A 66 -19.05 7.68 0.93
CA GLY A 66 -17.92 8.35 0.30
C GLY A 66 -17.06 7.45 -0.60
N LYS A 67 -17.38 6.15 -0.73
CA LYS A 67 -16.65 5.21 -1.59
C LYS A 67 -17.03 5.35 -3.07
N GLY A 68 -16.65 6.49 -3.61
CA GLY A 68 -16.46 6.77 -5.02
C GLY A 68 -15.15 7.53 -5.23
N GLY A 69 -14.02 6.95 -4.80
CA GLY A 69 -12.67 7.44 -5.10
C GLY A 69 -11.90 8.03 -3.91
N GLY A 70 -10.66 7.56 -3.72
CA GLY A 70 -9.66 8.22 -2.87
C GLY A 70 -9.58 7.67 -1.44
N GLN A 71 -8.90 6.54 -1.30
CA GLN A 71 -8.51 5.99 0.00
C GLN A 71 -7.27 6.74 0.51
N ASP A 72 -7.48 7.86 1.18
CA ASP A 72 -6.46 8.54 1.98
C ASP A 72 -7.04 8.82 3.37
N GLY A 73 -6.67 7.93 4.31
CA GLY A 73 -7.21 7.91 5.66
C GLY A 73 -6.08 8.08 6.67
N GLY A 74 -5.83 9.35 7.02
CA GLY A 74 -5.63 9.83 8.38
C GLY A 74 -4.60 9.09 9.25
N PHE A 75 -3.45 9.74 9.44
CA PHE A 75 -2.54 9.52 10.56
C PHE A 75 -3.28 9.60 11.90
N GLY A 76 -3.49 8.45 12.55
CA GLY A 76 -4.00 8.42 13.92
C GLY A 76 -4.31 7.02 14.43
N SER A 77 -3.62 6.66 15.51
CA SER A 77 -3.91 5.54 16.43
C SER A 77 -3.24 4.20 16.10
N GLY A 78 -2.40 3.76 17.05
CA GLY A 78 -1.68 2.49 17.06
C GLY A 78 -2.62 1.29 17.22
N ALA A 79 -3.42 1.03 16.20
CA ALA A 79 -4.12 -0.23 16.04
C ALA A 79 -3.06 -1.29 15.70
N TYR A 80 -3.02 -2.35 16.52
CA TYR A 80 -2.27 -3.55 16.21
C TYR A 80 -2.94 -4.21 14.99
N TYR A 81 -2.47 -3.87 13.79
CA TYR A 81 -2.95 -4.47 12.56
C TYR A 81 -2.51 -5.94 12.55
N GLY A 82 -3.43 -6.86 12.26
CA GLY A 82 -3.07 -8.25 12.00
C GLY A 82 -2.07 -8.32 10.82
N PRO A 83 -1.20 -9.35 10.75
CA PRO A 83 -0.13 -9.43 9.75
C PRO A 83 -0.62 -9.18 8.31
N SER A 84 -1.77 -9.73 7.96
CA SER A 84 -2.38 -9.57 6.63
C SER A 84 -2.80 -8.12 6.30
N GLU A 85 -3.42 -7.40 7.24
CA GLU A 85 -3.84 -6.01 7.01
C GLU A 85 -2.63 -5.06 7.01
N LEU A 86 -1.62 -5.35 7.85
CA LEU A 86 -0.36 -4.62 7.85
C LEU A 86 0.34 -4.73 6.49
N TYR A 87 0.46 -5.94 5.93
CA TYR A 87 1.09 -6.16 4.63
C TYR A 87 0.28 -5.51 3.48
N ALA A 88 -1.05 -5.57 3.53
CA ALA A 88 -1.90 -4.88 2.57
C ALA A 88 -1.68 -3.35 2.57
N ARG A 89 -1.53 -2.75 3.76
CA ARG A 89 -1.19 -1.33 3.89
C ARG A 89 0.20 -1.03 3.33
N ILE A 90 1.21 -1.84 3.66
CA ILE A 90 2.57 -1.66 3.14
C ILE A 90 2.60 -1.73 1.61
N ARG A 91 1.89 -2.69 0.99
CA ARG A 91 1.74 -2.74 -0.47
C ARG A 91 1.13 -1.47 -1.04
N ARG A 92 0.11 -0.91 -0.38
CA ARG A 92 -0.47 0.37 -0.79
C ARG A 92 0.56 1.50 -0.73
N CYS A 93 1.33 1.60 0.36
CA CYS A 93 2.39 2.60 0.51
C CYS A 93 3.47 2.47 -0.60
N ILE A 94 3.86 1.24 -0.97
CA ILE A 94 4.81 1.02 -2.07
C ILE A 94 4.21 1.46 -3.42
N ASN A 95 2.91 1.21 -3.65
CA ASN A 95 2.23 1.60 -4.88
C ASN A 95 2.06 3.12 -5.02
N THR A 96 1.92 3.83 -3.89
CA THR A 96 1.86 5.29 -3.86
C THR A 96 3.23 5.97 -3.74
N ASP A 97 4.31 5.18 -3.82
CA ASP A 97 5.71 5.62 -3.66
C ASP A 97 6.01 6.26 -2.29
N ASN A 98 5.18 6.01 -1.29
CA ASN A 98 5.41 6.40 0.10
C ASN A 98 6.33 5.37 0.80
N ILE A 99 7.60 5.38 0.42
CA ILE A 99 8.59 4.41 0.88
C ILE A 99 8.95 4.59 2.36
N ALA A 100 8.91 5.83 2.86
CA ALA A 100 9.21 6.15 4.25
C ALA A 100 8.21 5.51 5.23
N GLU A 101 6.91 5.54 4.90
CA GLU A 101 5.89 4.88 5.72
C GLU A 101 6.01 3.36 5.63
N ALA A 102 6.27 2.81 4.44
CA ALA A 102 6.49 1.38 4.25
C ALA A 102 7.67 0.86 5.10
N ASP A 103 8.78 1.59 5.13
CA ASP A 103 9.95 1.25 5.94
C ASP A 103 9.66 1.31 7.45
N MET A 104 8.96 2.35 7.90
CA MET A 104 8.54 2.49 9.30
C MET A 104 7.66 1.29 9.74
N LEU A 105 6.66 0.94 8.93
CA LEU A 105 5.75 -0.16 9.21
C LEU A 105 6.47 -1.51 9.24
N LEU A 106 7.39 -1.76 8.29
CA LEU A 106 8.18 -2.99 8.26
C LEU A 106 9.16 -3.09 9.44
N SER A 107 9.70 -1.97 9.90
CA SER A 107 10.62 -1.91 11.04
C SER A 107 9.92 -2.15 12.39
N GLY A 108 8.62 -1.87 12.46
CA GLY A 108 7.79 -2.19 13.62
C GLY A 108 7.48 -3.69 13.80
N VAL A 109 7.75 -4.53 12.80
CA VAL A 109 7.46 -5.97 12.87
C VAL A 109 8.56 -6.73 13.64
N PRO A 110 8.21 -7.46 14.71
CA PRO A 110 9.18 -8.25 15.47
C PRO A 110 9.75 -9.39 14.62
N TYR A 111 11.00 -9.79 14.90
CA TYR A 111 11.71 -10.83 14.14
C TYR A 111 10.95 -12.17 14.06
N SER A 112 10.15 -12.50 15.07
CA SER A 112 9.35 -13.74 15.12
C SER A 112 8.16 -13.78 14.16
N GLN A 113 7.75 -12.63 13.61
CA GLN A 113 6.60 -12.49 12.70
C GLN A 113 7.04 -12.12 11.27
N ARG A 114 8.32 -12.33 10.93
CA ARG A 114 8.86 -12.02 9.61
C ARG A 114 8.69 -13.21 8.68
N ASP A 115 7.54 -13.25 8.03
CA ASP A 115 7.19 -14.29 7.06
C ASP A 115 7.81 -14.03 5.68
N ALA A 116 7.58 -14.94 4.73
CA ALA A 116 8.01 -14.79 3.34
C ALA A 116 7.52 -13.46 2.72
N GLU A 117 6.30 -13.05 3.07
CA GLU A 117 5.66 -11.81 2.62
C GLU A 117 6.37 -10.56 3.16
N TRP A 118 6.79 -10.57 4.42
CA TRP A 118 7.58 -9.47 4.98
C TRP A 118 8.90 -9.29 4.22
N ASN A 119 9.59 -10.39 3.91
CA ASN A 119 10.85 -10.37 3.18
C ASN A 119 10.65 -9.83 1.75
N PHE A 120 9.58 -10.25 1.08
CA PHE A 120 9.22 -9.72 -0.23
C PHE A 120 8.99 -8.20 -0.20
N LEU A 121 8.17 -7.71 0.73
CA LEU A 121 7.86 -6.27 0.85
C LEU A 121 9.10 -5.45 1.21
N ARG A 122 9.96 -5.97 2.09
CA ARG A 122 11.27 -5.38 2.39
C ARG A 122 12.13 -5.28 1.14
N GLY A 123 12.19 -6.34 0.34
CA GLY A 123 12.87 -6.33 -0.96
C GLY A 123 12.34 -5.23 -1.90
N CYS A 124 11.02 -5.07 -1.99
CA CYS A 124 10.41 -4.01 -2.81
C CYS A 124 10.78 -2.59 -2.36
N VAL A 125 10.84 -2.36 -1.04
CA VAL A 125 11.28 -1.08 -0.46
C VAL A 125 12.75 -0.81 -0.81
N GLU A 126 13.65 -1.79 -0.64
CA GLU A 126 15.07 -1.63 -0.96
C GLU A 126 15.32 -1.36 -2.45
N VAL A 127 14.52 -1.94 -3.35
CA VAL A 127 14.60 -1.61 -4.79
C VAL A 127 14.31 -0.13 -5.04
N ARG A 128 13.34 0.45 -4.33
CA ARG A 128 13.00 1.88 -4.46
C ARG A 128 14.11 2.78 -3.90
N LEU A 129 14.77 2.33 -2.83
CA LEU A 129 15.98 2.96 -2.27
C LEU A 129 17.25 2.74 -3.11
N ARG A 130 17.15 1.96 -4.21
CA ARG A 130 18.26 1.55 -5.10
C ARG A 130 19.33 0.67 -4.44
N HIS A 131 19.00 0.00 -3.33
CA HIS A 131 19.86 -0.99 -2.71
C HIS A 131 19.65 -2.39 -3.34
N TYR A 132 20.03 -2.53 -4.60
CA TYR A 132 19.71 -3.75 -5.36
C TYR A 132 20.34 -5.03 -4.81
N VAL A 133 21.53 -4.93 -4.19
CA VAL A 133 22.22 -6.09 -3.60
C VAL A 133 21.47 -6.63 -2.40
N ASP A 134 21.00 -5.75 -1.51
CA ASP A 134 20.22 -6.14 -0.34
C ASP A 134 18.81 -6.60 -0.75
N ALA A 135 18.20 -5.92 -1.72
CA ALA A 135 16.93 -6.36 -2.30
C ALA A 135 16.99 -7.80 -2.85
N GLN A 136 18.07 -8.18 -3.54
CA GLN A 136 18.25 -9.55 -4.04
C GLN A 136 18.22 -10.58 -2.91
N ARG A 137 18.93 -10.33 -1.80
CA ARG A 137 18.97 -11.23 -0.65
C ARG A 137 17.59 -11.45 -0.04
N TYR A 138 16.80 -10.38 0.08
CA TYR A 138 15.44 -10.47 0.59
C TYR A 138 14.51 -11.25 -0.35
N PHE A 139 14.63 -11.07 -1.67
CA PHE A 139 13.86 -11.85 -2.63
C PHE A 139 14.26 -13.32 -2.66
N ASP A 140 15.55 -13.63 -2.54
CA ASP A 140 16.04 -15.00 -2.42
C ASP A 140 15.50 -15.67 -1.16
N LEU A 141 15.53 -14.96 -0.03
CA LEU A 141 14.98 -15.45 1.23
C LEU A 141 13.46 -15.70 1.10
N ALA A 142 12.71 -14.77 0.52
CA ALA A 142 11.27 -14.92 0.30
C ALA A 142 10.95 -16.15 -0.59
N CYS A 143 11.69 -16.33 -1.69
CA CYS A 143 11.53 -17.49 -2.58
C CYS A 143 11.93 -18.81 -1.90
N SER A 144 12.88 -18.79 -0.97
CA SER A 144 13.28 -19.98 -0.22
C SER A 144 12.24 -20.38 0.83
N MET A 145 11.58 -19.40 1.46
CA MET A 145 10.52 -19.61 2.43
C MET A 145 9.23 -20.09 1.75
N ASP A 146 8.86 -19.50 0.62
CA ASP A 146 7.71 -19.91 -0.19
C ASP A 146 8.10 -20.10 -1.67
N PRO A 147 8.52 -21.32 -2.04
CA PRO A 147 8.86 -21.63 -3.43
C PRO A 147 7.65 -21.72 -4.37
N SER A 148 6.45 -21.85 -3.81
CA SER A 148 5.22 -22.03 -4.59
C SER A 148 4.69 -20.71 -5.15
N ASN A 149 5.06 -19.60 -4.52
CA ASN A 149 4.61 -18.28 -4.92
C ASN A 149 5.36 -17.76 -6.16
N LEU A 150 4.61 -17.58 -7.25
CA LEU A 150 5.12 -17.08 -8.52
C LEU A 150 5.52 -15.60 -8.45
N GLU A 151 4.87 -14.81 -7.59
CA GLU A 151 5.14 -13.36 -7.46
C GLU A 151 6.58 -13.11 -7.01
N TYR A 152 7.06 -13.87 -6.02
CA TYR A 152 8.40 -13.70 -5.45
C TYR A 152 9.48 -14.07 -6.45
N ARG A 153 9.28 -15.18 -7.18
CA ARG A 153 10.18 -15.62 -8.25
C ARG A 153 10.27 -14.59 -9.37
N ASP A 154 9.14 -14.07 -9.82
CA ASP A 154 9.12 -13.09 -10.90
C ASP A 154 9.79 -11.78 -10.47
N ALA A 155 9.55 -11.30 -9.25
CA ALA A 155 10.23 -10.12 -8.72
C ALA A 155 11.75 -10.29 -8.62
N ARG A 156 12.23 -11.44 -8.15
CA ARG A 156 13.66 -11.78 -8.13
C ARG A 156 14.25 -11.78 -9.54
N ASP A 157 13.59 -12.46 -10.48
CA ASP A 157 14.08 -12.61 -11.85
C ASP A 157 14.05 -11.29 -12.62
N ARG A 158 13.08 -10.40 -12.33
CA ARG A 158 13.06 -9.01 -12.82
C ARG A 158 14.27 -8.23 -12.32
N LEU A 159 14.54 -8.27 -11.01
CA LEU A 159 15.66 -7.56 -10.42
C LEU A 159 17.01 -8.07 -10.95
N ARG A 160 17.16 -9.39 -11.08
CA ARG A 160 18.37 -10.01 -11.66
C ARG A 160 18.58 -9.60 -13.11
N ARG A 161 17.52 -9.57 -13.92
CA ARG A 161 17.58 -9.07 -15.31
C ARG A 161 17.93 -7.59 -15.37
N GLN A 162 17.37 -6.78 -14.49
CA GLN A 162 17.67 -5.35 -14.39
C GLN A 162 19.12 -5.10 -14.00
N ALA A 163 19.65 -5.85 -13.03
CA ALA A 163 21.06 -5.81 -12.65
C ALA A 163 21.99 -6.25 -13.81
N ASN A 164 21.60 -7.28 -14.58
CA ASN A 164 22.36 -7.74 -15.74
C ASN A 164 22.20 -6.84 -16.98
N GLY A 165 21.13 -6.06 -17.08
CA GLY A 165 20.87 -5.17 -18.22
C GLY A 165 21.79 -3.95 -18.25
N TYR A 166 22.29 -3.49 -17.09
CA TYR A 166 23.27 -2.40 -17.00
C TYR A 166 24.72 -2.83 -17.25
N GLY A 167 25.00 -4.14 -17.29
CA GLY A 167 26.34 -4.71 -17.56
C GLY A 167 26.37 -5.72 -18.72
N GLY A 168 25.26 -5.88 -19.44
CA GLY A 168 25.04 -6.92 -20.44
C GLY A 168 25.28 -6.49 -21.88
N GLY A 169 26.02 -5.39 -22.09
CA GLY A 169 26.55 -5.08 -23.41
C GLY A 169 27.58 -6.14 -23.79
N TYR A 170 27.32 -6.87 -24.88
CA TYR A 170 28.16 -7.90 -25.48
C TYR A 170 28.17 -9.28 -24.80
N ARG A 171 27.05 -10.02 -24.91
CA ARG A 171 27.17 -11.48 -25.08
C ARG A 171 26.50 -11.94 -26.37
N THR A 172 27.37 -12.46 -27.22
CA THR A 172 27.12 -13.09 -28.50
C THR A 172 26.29 -14.36 -28.33
N THR A 173 25.29 -14.47 -29.20
CA THR A 173 24.81 -15.72 -29.82
C THR A 173 24.67 -16.95 -28.92
N THR A 174 23.44 -17.27 -28.50
CA THR A 174 22.85 -18.59 -28.77
C THR A 174 21.33 -18.42 -28.80
N ALA A 175 20.77 -18.81 -29.93
CA ALA A 175 19.38 -18.65 -30.33
C ALA A 175 18.38 -19.17 -29.29
N HIS A 176 17.35 -18.38 -28.98
CA HIS A 176 15.95 -18.82 -28.86
C HIS A 176 15.02 -17.59 -28.76
N GLY A 177 14.30 -17.30 -29.85
CA GLY A 177 13.03 -16.57 -29.84
C GLY A 177 13.08 -15.05 -29.73
N CYS A 178 13.42 -14.35 -30.83
CA CYS A 178 12.97 -12.96 -31.00
C CYS A 178 11.59 -12.97 -31.69
N SER A 179 10.60 -12.40 -31.02
CA SER A 179 9.31 -12.05 -31.62
C SER A 179 9.55 -10.99 -32.69
N GLY A 180 8.86 -11.07 -33.84
CA GLY A 180 9.10 -10.24 -35.03
C GLY A 180 9.07 -8.72 -34.81
N CYS A 181 8.63 -8.26 -33.64
CA CYS A 181 8.64 -6.86 -33.22
C CYS A 181 10.07 -6.29 -33.02
N ASP A 182 11.03 -7.11 -32.58
CA ASP A 182 12.41 -6.65 -32.31
C ASP A 182 13.23 -6.49 -33.60
N VAL A 183 12.91 -7.27 -34.63
CA VAL A 183 13.61 -7.20 -35.93
C VAL A 183 13.21 -5.92 -36.67
N CYS A 184 11.94 -5.56 -36.68
CA CYS A 184 11.47 -4.34 -37.35
C CYS A 184 12.00 -3.07 -36.66
N THR A 185 12.07 -3.07 -35.33
CA THR A 185 12.60 -1.93 -34.55
C THR A 185 14.12 -1.80 -34.77
N GLY A 186 14.85 -2.91 -34.84
CA GLY A 186 16.28 -2.91 -35.16
C GLY A 186 16.60 -2.45 -36.58
N LEU A 187 15.77 -2.82 -37.57
CA LEU A 187 15.94 -2.40 -38.96
C LEU A 187 15.64 -0.90 -39.15
N ILE A 188 14.63 -0.35 -38.48
CA ILE A 188 14.34 1.10 -38.52
C ILE A 188 15.47 1.91 -37.88
N CYS A 189 16.03 1.46 -36.76
CA CYS A 189 17.17 2.15 -36.15
C CYS A 189 18.44 2.05 -37.01
N ALA A 190 18.66 0.94 -37.72
CA ALA A 190 19.79 0.81 -38.65
C ALA A 190 19.62 1.70 -39.89
N ASP A 191 18.40 1.81 -40.42
CA ASP A 191 18.08 2.66 -41.57
C ASP A 191 18.26 4.16 -41.23
N CYS A 192 17.75 4.60 -40.07
CA CYS A 192 17.97 5.97 -39.58
C CYS A 192 19.44 6.28 -39.27
N CYS A 193 20.24 5.30 -38.83
CA CYS A 193 21.66 5.49 -38.59
C CYS A 193 22.49 5.53 -39.87
N CYS A 194 22.07 4.82 -40.92
CA CYS A 194 22.71 4.87 -42.24
C CYS A 194 22.42 6.20 -42.98
N GLU A 195 21.25 6.83 -42.77
CA GLU A 195 20.95 8.13 -43.38
C GLU A 195 21.66 9.33 -42.69
N CYS A 196 22.05 9.22 -41.40
CA CYS A 196 22.71 10.31 -40.68
C CYS A 196 24.24 10.38 -40.83
N MET A 197 24.91 9.35 -41.38
CA MET A 197 26.37 9.33 -41.53
C MET A 197 26.87 9.23 -42.98
N GLY A 198 26.05 9.70 -43.94
CA GLY A 198 26.51 10.15 -45.26
C GLY A 198 27.30 9.11 -46.08
N GLY A 199 26.57 8.28 -46.83
CA GLY A 199 27.13 7.66 -48.03
C GLY A 199 26.49 6.34 -48.45
N ASP A 200 25.40 6.40 -49.22
CA ASP A 200 25.46 5.80 -50.54
C ASP A 200 24.89 6.72 -51.62
N LEU A 201 25.60 6.70 -52.75
CA LEU A 201 25.46 7.53 -53.92
C LEU A 201 24.56 6.80 -54.91
N ILE A 202 23.28 6.57 -54.59
CA ILE A 202 22.30 6.18 -55.62
C ILE A 202 20.98 6.92 -55.35
N ARG A 203 20.66 7.83 -56.27
CA ARG A 203 19.34 8.47 -56.36
C ARG A 203 18.27 7.39 -56.48
N CYS A 204 17.24 7.48 -55.63
CA CYS A 204 15.95 6.87 -55.94
C CYS A 204 15.44 7.45 -57.28
N CYS A 205 15.57 6.66 -58.34
CA CYS A 205 14.67 6.65 -59.48
C CYS A 205 13.74 5.45 -59.32
#